data_AF-A0A3G9D267-F1
#
_entry.id   AF-A0A3G9D267-F1
#
_cell.length_a   1.000
_cell.length_b   1.000
_cell.length_c   1.000
_cell.angle_alpha   90.00
_cell.angle_beta   90.00
_cell.angle_gamma   90.00
#
_symmetry.space_group_name_H-M   'P 1'
#
loop_
_entity.id
_entity.type
_entity.pdbx_description
1 polymer ?
#
loop_
_entity_poly.entity_id
_entity_poly.type
_entity_poly.pdbx_seq_one_letter_code
_entity_poly.pdbx_strand_id
1 'polypeptide(L)'
;MDHLERRAAAYLLRLAYRLISMYSIQGGTILDPFLGTGTTTIAAMCTSRNSIGYEINPKFKTTIESRIKMARKLSKKLIMERLEKHANFTQGKTQNTNQNITTSMS
;
A
#
# COMPACT_ATOMS: atom_id res chain seq x y z
N MET A 1 6.50 -11.33 15.69
CA MET A 1 6.04 -11.45 14.29
C MET A 1 7.13 -12.09 13.47
N ASP A 2 6.84 -13.24 12.90
CA ASP A 2 7.72 -13.96 12.01
C ASP A 2 7.98 -13.17 10.69
N HIS A 3 9.02 -13.50 9.93
CA HIS A 3 9.34 -12.82 8.68
C HIS A 3 8.26 -13.06 7.61
N LEU A 4 7.59 -14.21 7.59
CA LEU A 4 6.50 -14.47 6.63
C LEU A 4 5.27 -13.60 6.91
N GLU A 5 4.87 -13.49 8.17
CA GLU A 5 3.71 -12.69 8.58
C GLU A 5 3.85 -11.22 8.16
N ARG A 6 5.06 -10.65 8.30
CA ARG A 6 5.34 -9.27 7.90
C ARG A 6 5.23 -9.07 6.39
N ARG A 7 5.67 -10.04 5.58
CA ARG A 7 5.52 -9.99 4.12
C ARG A 7 4.05 -10.09 3.71
N ALA A 8 3.30 -11.00 4.32
CA ALA A 8 1.87 -11.16 4.07
C ALA A 8 1.10 -9.88 4.41
N ALA A 9 1.35 -9.28 5.58
CA ALA A 9 0.71 -8.03 5.98
C ALA A 9 1.03 -6.87 5.03
N ALA A 10 2.28 -6.77 4.54
CA ALA A 10 2.66 -5.77 3.55
C ALA A 10 1.98 -5.98 2.20
N TYR A 11 1.82 -7.24 1.77
CA TYR A 11 1.10 -7.59 0.55
C TYR A 11 -0.38 -7.21 0.64
N LEU A 12 -1.06 -7.61 1.73
CA LEU A 12 -2.47 -7.29 1.97
C LEU A 12 -2.72 -5.77 1.99
N LEU A 13 -1.82 -5.01 2.62
CA LEU A 13 -1.91 -3.54 2.62
C LEU A 13 -1.82 -2.96 1.20
N ARG A 14 -0.91 -3.46 0.36
CA ARG A 14 -0.79 -3.00 -1.03
C ARG A 14 -2.03 -3.36 -1.86
N LEU A 15 -2.61 -4.55 -1.63
CA LEU A 15 -3.81 -4.97 -2.32
C LEU A 15 -4.98 -4.03 -1.98
N ALA A 16 -5.25 -3.83 -0.69
CA ALA A 16 -6.30 -2.91 -0.24
C ALA A 16 -6.07 -1.47 -0.75
N TYR A 17 -4.83 -0.98 -0.71
CA TYR A 17 -4.46 0.33 -1.24
C TYR A 17 -4.87 0.48 -2.71
N ARG A 18 -4.58 -0.53 -3.55
CA ARG A 18 -4.92 -0.52 -4.98
C ARG A 18 -6.42 -0.54 -5.20
N LEU A 19 -7.14 -1.44 -4.52
CA LEU A 19 -8.58 -1.56 -4.64
C LEU A 19 -9.28 -0.24 -4.28
N ILE A 20 -8.92 0.36 -3.15
CA ILE A 20 -9.50 1.65 -2.73
C ILE A 20 -9.14 2.75 -3.74
N SER A 21 -7.91 2.79 -4.23
CA SER A 21 -7.50 3.80 -5.22
C SER A 21 -8.28 3.68 -6.54
N MET A 22 -8.66 2.47 -6.94
CA MET A 22 -9.33 2.20 -8.21
C MET A 22 -10.86 2.34 -8.13
N TYR A 23 -11.47 1.95 -7.01
CA TYR A 23 -12.92 1.80 -6.88
C TYR A 23 -13.57 2.82 -5.94
N SER A 24 -12.85 3.84 -5.50
CA SER A 24 -13.42 4.92 -4.69
C SER A 24 -12.92 6.29 -5.12
N ILE A 25 -13.72 7.31 -4.85
CA ILE A 25 -13.31 8.71 -4.98
C ILE A 25 -12.52 9.17 -3.75
N GLN A 26 -11.63 10.14 -3.93
CA GLN A 26 -10.94 10.78 -2.82
C GLN A 26 -11.95 11.41 -1.85
N GLY A 27 -11.70 11.30 -0.54
CA GLY A 27 -12.64 11.75 0.50
C GLY A 27 -13.86 10.83 0.71
N GLY A 28 -14.07 9.83 -0.17
CA GLY A 28 -15.11 8.82 0.01
C GLY A 28 -14.91 7.96 1.26
N THR A 29 -15.96 7.26 1.68
CA THR A 29 -15.96 6.40 2.88
C THR A 29 -15.91 4.93 2.50
N ILE A 30 -14.96 4.20 3.09
CA ILE A 30 -14.82 2.74 2.93
C ILE A 30 -15.40 2.03 4.16
N LEU A 31 -16.34 1.12 3.93
CA LEU A 31 -16.91 0.26 4.97
C LEU A 31 -16.20 -1.10 4.97
N ASP A 32 -15.71 -1.52 6.12
CA ASP A 32 -15.16 -2.86 6.34
C ASP A 32 -15.91 -3.57 7.49
N PRO A 33 -16.81 -4.53 7.20
CA PRO A 33 -17.53 -5.25 8.24
C PRO A 33 -16.65 -6.28 8.99
N PHE A 34 -15.44 -6.56 8.50
CA PHE A 34 -14.51 -7.55 9.06
C PHE A 34 -13.12 -6.94 9.22
N LEU A 35 -13.03 -5.92 10.08
CA LEU A 35 -11.85 -5.06 10.19
C LEU A 35 -10.57 -5.83 10.55
N GLY A 36 -10.66 -6.89 11.37
CA GLY A 36 -9.54 -7.73 11.75
C GLY A 36 -8.37 -6.92 12.31
N THR A 37 -7.25 -6.88 11.58
CA THR A 37 -6.05 -6.10 11.97
C THR A 37 -6.08 -4.63 11.52
N GLY A 38 -7.19 -4.15 10.95
CA GLY A 38 -7.34 -2.76 10.52
C GLY A 38 -6.65 -2.40 9.22
N THR A 39 -6.30 -3.38 8.38
CA THR A 39 -5.54 -3.14 7.13
C THR A 39 -6.31 -2.27 6.15
N THR A 40 -7.63 -2.45 6.03
CA THR A 40 -8.50 -1.65 5.17
C THR A 40 -8.55 -0.19 5.61
N THR A 41 -8.71 0.07 6.91
CA THR A 41 -8.65 1.42 7.49
C THR A 41 -7.33 2.11 7.19
N ILE A 42 -6.19 1.43 7.39
CA ILE A 42 -4.87 2.01 7.08
C ILE A 42 -4.76 2.31 5.58
N ALA A 43 -5.22 1.41 4.71
CA ALA A 43 -5.21 1.63 3.27
C ALA A 43 -6.08 2.83 2.85
N ALA A 44 -7.27 2.98 3.46
CA ALA A 44 -8.14 4.13 3.26
C ALA A 44 -7.45 5.44 3.69
N MET A 45 -6.82 5.45 4.87
CA MET A 45 -6.04 6.61 5.34
C MET A 45 -4.89 6.95 4.38
N CYS A 46 -4.11 5.96 3.95
CA CYS A 46 -3.01 6.14 3.00
C CYS A 46 -3.45 6.68 1.65
N THR A 47 -4.72 6.47 1.28
CA THR A 47 -5.31 6.93 0.02
C THR A 47 -6.19 8.16 0.22
N SER A 48 -6.20 8.80 1.40
CA SER A 48 -7.06 9.97 1.68
C SER A 48 -8.56 9.69 1.53
N ARG A 49 -9.02 8.54 2.05
CA ARG A 49 -10.42 8.15 2.20
C ARG A 49 -10.78 8.06 3.69
N ASN A 50 -12.04 8.29 3.99
CA ASN A 50 -12.63 7.98 5.29
C ASN A 50 -12.82 6.46 5.41
N SER A 51 -12.91 5.93 6.63
CA SER A 51 -13.22 4.52 6.84
C SER A 51 -14.09 4.27 8.06
N ILE A 52 -15.00 3.30 7.96
CA ILE A 52 -15.77 2.76 9.07
C ILE A 52 -15.50 1.26 9.11
N GLY A 53 -15.10 0.74 10.26
CA GLY A 53 -14.73 -0.67 10.42
C GLY A 53 -15.42 -1.30 11.62
N TYR A 54 -15.95 -2.51 11.45
CA TYR A 54 -16.55 -3.29 12.53
C TYR A 54 -15.68 -4.52 12.82
N GLU A 55 -15.49 -4.79 14.11
CA GLU A 55 -14.80 -5.99 14.61
C GLU A 55 -15.53 -6.46 15.87
N ILE A 56 -15.95 -7.73 15.87
CA ILE A 56 -16.68 -8.32 16.98
C ILE A 56 -15.75 -8.74 18.11
N ASN A 57 -14.49 -9.05 17.79
CA ASN A 57 -13.54 -9.58 18.75
C ASN A 57 -12.74 -8.44 19.40
N PRO A 58 -12.98 -8.14 20.69
CA PRO A 58 -12.36 -7.01 21.38
C PRO A 58 -10.83 -7.13 21.50
N LYS A 59 -10.27 -8.35 21.35
CA LYS A 59 -8.81 -8.58 21.40
C LYS A 59 -8.06 -7.81 20.30
N PHE A 60 -8.73 -7.47 19.21
CA PHE A 60 -8.11 -6.72 18.11
C PHE A 60 -8.01 -5.22 18.38
N LYS A 61 -8.75 -4.67 19.36
CA LYS A 61 -8.82 -3.22 19.62
C LYS A 61 -7.43 -2.60 19.76
N THR A 62 -6.60 -3.11 20.65
CA THR A 62 -5.24 -2.60 20.90
C THR A 62 -4.36 -2.71 19.65
N THR A 63 -4.51 -3.79 18.89
CA THR A 63 -3.76 -4.01 17.64
C THR A 63 -4.17 -2.99 16.57
N ILE A 64 -5.47 -2.76 16.40
CA ILE A 64 -6.02 -1.79 15.44
C ILE A 64 -5.55 -0.38 15.81
N GLU A 65 -5.71 0.04 17.06
CA GLU A 65 -5.31 1.37 17.54
C GLU A 65 -3.81 1.61 17.32
N SER A 66 -2.96 0.64 17.65
CA SER A 66 -1.51 0.71 17.40
C SER A 66 -1.19 0.86 15.91
N ARG A 67 -1.90 0.11 15.05
CA ARG A 67 -1.67 0.15 13.60
C ARG A 67 -2.18 1.43 12.94
N ILE A 68 -3.29 1.99 13.39
CA ILE A 68 -3.80 3.30 12.95
C ILE A 68 -2.76 4.38 13.25
N LYS A 69 -2.13 4.37 14.42
CA LYS A 69 -1.04 5.31 14.76
C LYS A 69 0.16 5.19 13.81
N MET A 70 0.38 4.02 13.21
CA MET A 70 1.42 3.81 12.20
C MET A 70 1.03 4.24 10.78
N ALA A 71 -0.22 4.63 10.52
CA ALA A 71 -0.71 4.93 9.17
C ALA A 71 0.14 5.99 8.46
N ARG A 72 0.54 7.07 9.15
CA ARG A 72 1.44 8.10 8.59
C ARG A 72 2.78 7.52 8.13
N LYS A 73 3.39 6.65 8.95
CA LYS A 73 4.66 6.00 8.62
C LYS A 73 4.50 5.05 7.43
N LEU A 74 3.41 4.29 7.39
CA LEU A 74 3.10 3.35 6.31
C LEU A 74 2.80 4.09 5.00
N SER A 75 2.05 5.19 5.04
CA SER A 75 1.79 6.06 3.88
C SER A 75 3.11 6.57 3.28
N LYS A 76 3.97 7.17 4.12
CA LYS A 76 5.31 7.62 3.67
C LYS A 76 6.10 6.48 3.03
N LYS A 77 6.12 5.30 3.65
CA LYS A 77 6.80 4.12 3.11
C LYS A 77 6.26 3.73 1.73
N LEU A 78 4.94 3.66 1.57
CA LEU A 78 4.31 3.30 0.29
C LEU A 78 4.64 4.31 -0.82
N ILE A 79 4.64 5.60 -0.50
CA ILE A 79 5.00 6.66 -1.44
C ILE A 79 6.47 6.53 -1.86
N MET A 80 7.39 6.41 -0.89
CA MET A 80 8.82 6.29 -1.19
C MET A 80 9.13 5.05 -2.04
N GLU A 81 8.54 3.90 -1.72
CA GLU A 81 8.71 2.69 -2.52
C GLU A 81 8.15 2.84 -3.95
N ARG A 82 7.06 3.61 -4.13
CA ARG A 82 6.52 3.90 -5.46
C ARG A 82 7.47 4.80 -6.25
N LEU A 83 8.02 5.83 -5.61
CA LEU A 83 8.98 6.73 -6.22
C LEU A 83 10.26 5.99 -6.64
N GLU A 84 10.80 5.15 -5.75
CA GLU A 84 11.98 4.31 -6.03
C GLU A 84 11.73 3.37 -7.21
N LYS A 85 10.59 2.65 -7.21
CA LYS A 85 10.22 1.78 -8.33
C LYS A 85 10.08 2.55 -9.65
N HIS A 86 9.55 3.77 -9.60
CA HIS A 86 9.43 4.61 -10.78
C HIS A 86 10.81 5.07 -11.28
N ALA A 87 11.69 5.52 -10.37
CA ALA A 87 13.06 5.91 -10.72
C ALA A 87 13.83 4.76 -11.37
N ASN A 88 13.73 3.54 -10.79
CA ASN A 88 14.35 2.34 -11.34
C ASN A 88 13.76 1.98 -12.72
N PHE A 89 12.44 2.12 -12.89
CA PHE A 89 11.78 1.89 -14.18
C PHE A 89 12.23 2.89 -15.25
N THR A 90 12.41 4.17 -14.91
CA THR A 90 12.91 5.18 -15.85
C THR A 90 14.37 4.94 -16.22
N GLN A 91 15.23 4.59 -15.26
CA GLN A 91 16.65 4.33 -15.50
C GLN A 91 16.89 3.04 -16.31
N GLY A 92 16.14 1.98 -16.01
CA GLY A 92 16.23 0.71 -16.75
C GLY A 92 15.80 0.83 -18.23
N LYS A 93 14.94 1.80 -18.55
CA LYS A 93 14.60 2.13 -19.95
C LYS A 93 15.74 2.85 -20.67
N THR A 94 16.45 3.74 -19.99
CA THR A 94 17.57 4.49 -20.57
C THR A 94 18.71 3.55 -20.99
N GLN A 95 19.01 2.51 -20.20
CA GLN A 95 20.06 1.54 -20.56
C GLN A 95 19.64 0.60 -21.71
N ASN A 96 18.39 0.14 -21.73
CA ASN A 96 17.86 -0.68 -22.83
C ASN A 96 17.77 0.07 -24.17
N THR A 97 17.54 1.39 -24.14
CA THR A 97 17.50 2.19 -25.37
C THR A 97 18.90 2.38 -25.97
N ASN A 98 19.93 2.57 -25.13
CA ASN A 98 21.31 2.70 -25.60
C ASN A 98 21.91 1.38 -26.10
N GLN A 99 21.55 0.22 -25.52
CA GLN A 99 22.01 -1.08 -26.03
C GLN A 99 21.41 -1.43 -27.40
N ASN A 100 20.13 -1.12 -27.64
CA ASN A 100 19.44 -1.41 -28.91
C ASN A 100 19.92 -0.53 -30.08
N ILE A 101 20.33 0.72 -29.82
CA ILE A 101 20.90 1.57 -30.89
C ILE A 101 22.27 1.02 -31.32
N THR A 102 23.09 0.54 -30.38
CA THR A 102 24.45 0.06 -30.64
C THR A 102 24.46 -1.29 -31.40
N THR A 103 23.46 -2.16 -31.19
CA THR A 103 23.33 -3.45 -31.91
C THR A 103 22.63 -3.33 -33.26
N SER A 104 21.98 -2.21 -33.56
CA SER A 104 21.33 -1.95 -34.86
C SER A 104 22.23 -1.21 -35.87
N MET A 105 23.38 -0.70 -35.42
CA MET A 105 24.39 0.00 -36.24
C MET A 105 25.63 -0.86 -36.56
N SER A 106 25.68 -2.09 -36.05
CA SER A 106 26.67 -3.13 -36.37
C SER A 106 26.02 -4.21 -37.25
#